data_AF-A0A0F7ZGC3-F1
#
_entry.id   AF-A0A0F7ZGC3-F1
#
_cell.length_a   1.000
_cell.length_b   1.000
_cell.length_c   1.000
_cell.angle_alpha   90.00
_cell.angle_beta   90.00
_cell.angle_gamma   90.00
#
_symmetry.space_group_name_H-M   'P 1'
#
loop_
_entity.id
_entity.type
_entity.pdbx_description
1 polymer ?
#
loop_
_entity_poly.entity_id
_entity_poly.type
_entity_poly.pdbx_seq_one_letter_code
_entity_poly.pdbx_strand_id
1 'polypeptide(L)'
;MSVSSSAGADYTKYAGSPFKRAVRWLHHLVSGALVFVGTYTLIPAIELHGLLFTVLADMVLWPTLQLLLRTPVYPWLVDFCVEHRGWFLAFTMVPLSFAHEQYSRVRNWYYRAFLATPHLHNARVREVQRQVRAWNLAGRKRPMVTARAPWLAVSVRVESYKDSCEQIRVDLQNILEVNTERMTVRCEPLVNMGQITHHLIPMGYSLAVMIEMDDLTVGGLLMGVGVEVSSHMHGFLSETVHACEVVLGDGSLVRCS
;
A
#
# COMPACT_ATOMS: atom_id res chain seq x y z
N MET A 1 -37.88 -0.98 2.22
CA MET A 1 -37.59 0.43 1.96
C MET A 1 -36.24 0.53 1.27
N SER A 2 -36.26 0.64 -0.05
CA SER A 2 -35.08 0.73 -0.90
C SER A 2 -34.57 2.18 -0.92
N VAL A 3 -33.45 2.43 -0.28
CA VAL A 3 -32.71 3.68 -0.47
C VAL A 3 -31.99 3.55 -1.81
N SER A 4 -32.59 4.10 -2.86
CA SER A 4 -31.93 4.29 -4.15
C SER A 4 -30.75 5.23 -3.93
N SER A 5 -29.53 4.68 -3.94
CA SER A 5 -28.30 5.44 -4.08
C SER A 5 -28.41 6.27 -5.36
N SER A 6 -28.63 7.58 -5.21
CA SER A 6 -28.44 8.53 -6.29
C SER A 6 -26.98 8.42 -6.72
N ALA A 7 -26.75 7.80 -7.88
CA ALA A 7 -25.49 7.91 -8.59
C ALA A 7 -25.10 9.40 -8.58
N GLY A 8 -23.98 9.74 -7.94
CA GLY A 8 -23.50 11.12 -7.84
C GLY A 8 -23.39 11.69 -9.24
N ALA A 9 -24.38 12.46 -9.64
CA ALA A 9 -24.37 13.15 -10.92
C ALA A 9 -23.25 14.20 -10.82
N ASP A 10 -22.16 13.97 -11.54
CA ASP A 10 -21.05 14.90 -11.64
C ASP A 10 -21.56 16.22 -12.26
N TYR A 11 -21.93 17.15 -11.38
CA TYR A 11 -22.52 18.45 -11.71
C TYR A 11 -21.57 19.35 -12.50
N THR A 12 -20.30 18.97 -12.62
CA THR A 12 -19.30 19.69 -13.42
C THR A 12 -19.41 19.42 -14.93
N LYS A 13 -20.17 18.39 -15.34
CA LYS A 13 -20.28 17.93 -16.74
C LYS A 13 -20.84 18.99 -17.70
N TYR A 14 -21.62 19.95 -17.21
CA TYR A 14 -22.27 20.99 -18.02
C TYR A 14 -21.79 22.43 -17.75
N ALA A 15 -20.91 22.64 -16.75
CA ALA A 15 -20.47 23.98 -16.36
C ALA A 15 -19.41 24.54 -17.32
N GLY A 16 -19.56 25.78 -17.81
CA GLY A 16 -18.53 26.51 -18.60
C GLY A 16 -18.81 26.63 -20.10
N SER A 17 -17.96 27.38 -20.82
CA SER A 17 -18.12 27.68 -22.26
C SER A 17 -18.08 26.42 -23.15
N PRO A 18 -18.68 26.43 -24.36
CA PRO A 18 -18.74 25.27 -25.25
C PRO A 18 -17.38 24.62 -25.52
N PHE A 19 -16.35 25.44 -25.65
CA PHE A 19 -14.96 25.01 -25.82
C PHE A 19 -14.43 24.24 -24.60
N LYS A 20 -14.65 24.76 -23.38
CA LYS A 20 -14.25 24.07 -22.13
C LYS A 20 -14.99 22.76 -21.90
N ARG A 21 -16.18 22.58 -22.49
CA ARG A 21 -16.92 21.31 -22.47
C ARG A 21 -16.32 20.30 -23.44
N ALA A 22 -16.00 20.74 -24.66
CA ALA A 22 -15.36 19.89 -25.67
C ALA A 22 -13.98 19.36 -25.20
N VAL A 23 -13.14 20.23 -24.60
CA VAL A 23 -11.83 19.83 -24.07
C VAL A 23 -11.96 18.81 -22.94
N ARG A 24 -12.91 18.99 -22.02
CA ARG A 24 -13.15 18.01 -20.94
C ARG A 24 -13.69 16.69 -21.46
N TRP A 25 -14.60 16.73 -22.44
CA TRP A 25 -15.11 15.53 -23.07
C TRP A 25 -14.01 14.73 -23.77
N LEU A 26 -13.11 15.43 -24.49
CA LEU A 26 -11.92 14.83 -25.09
C LEU A 26 -11.00 14.24 -24.02
N HIS A 27 -10.74 14.96 -22.93
CA HIS A 27 -9.94 14.48 -21.81
C HIS A 27 -10.53 13.21 -21.16
N HIS A 28 -11.85 13.13 -20.98
CA HIS A 28 -12.50 11.92 -20.47
C HIS A 28 -12.42 10.74 -21.45
N LEU A 29 -12.53 10.98 -22.75
CA LEU A 29 -12.37 9.93 -23.76
C LEU A 29 -10.94 9.41 -23.82
N VAL A 30 -9.96 10.31 -23.84
CA VAL A 30 -8.53 9.96 -23.85
C VAL A 30 -8.15 9.23 -22.57
N SER A 31 -8.59 9.72 -21.41
CA SER A 31 -8.37 9.04 -20.13
C SER A 31 -9.08 7.68 -20.07
N GLY A 32 -10.30 7.57 -20.60
CA GLY A 32 -11.03 6.29 -20.69
C GLY A 32 -10.33 5.27 -21.58
N ALA A 33 -9.84 5.69 -22.75
CA ALA A 33 -9.07 4.86 -23.67
C ALA A 33 -7.72 4.44 -23.06
N LEU A 34 -7.01 5.36 -22.40
CA LEU A 34 -5.76 5.06 -21.68
C LEU A 34 -5.99 4.09 -20.54
N VAL A 35 -7.08 4.24 -19.78
CA VAL A 35 -7.46 3.30 -18.72
C VAL A 35 -7.76 1.93 -19.31
N PHE A 36 -8.50 1.85 -20.41
CA PHE A 36 -8.82 0.58 -21.08
C PHE A 36 -7.56 -0.12 -21.60
N VAL A 37 -6.68 0.58 -22.31
CA VAL A 37 -5.41 0.02 -22.78
C VAL A 37 -4.53 -0.37 -21.59
N GLY A 38 -4.41 0.50 -20.58
CA GLY A 38 -3.66 0.23 -19.36
C GLY A 38 -4.12 -1.05 -18.64
N THR A 39 -5.43 -1.15 -18.39
CA THR A 39 -6.02 -2.26 -17.62
C THR A 39 -6.06 -3.58 -18.37
N TYR A 40 -6.32 -3.58 -19.67
CA TYR A 40 -6.54 -4.82 -20.43
C TYR A 40 -5.32 -5.32 -21.21
N THR A 41 -4.29 -4.49 -21.44
CA THR A 41 -3.08 -4.95 -22.18
C THR A 41 -1.80 -4.79 -21.38
N LEU A 42 -1.55 -3.60 -20.83
CA LEU A 42 -0.30 -3.30 -20.12
C LEU A 42 -0.17 -4.03 -18.79
N ILE A 43 -1.22 -4.04 -17.96
CA ILE A 43 -1.19 -4.69 -16.65
C ILE A 43 -1.04 -6.21 -16.75
N PRO A 44 -1.82 -6.93 -17.57
CA PRO A 44 -1.64 -8.37 -17.74
C PRO A 44 -0.27 -8.72 -18.31
N ALA A 45 0.27 -7.88 -19.20
CA ALA A 45 1.62 -8.06 -19.72
C ALA A 45 2.68 -7.87 -18.63
N ILE A 46 2.57 -6.85 -17.79
CA ILE A 46 3.48 -6.62 -16.65
C ILE A 46 3.38 -7.77 -15.64
N GLU A 47 2.17 -8.21 -15.32
CA GLU A 47 1.96 -9.34 -14.41
C GLU A 47 2.56 -10.63 -14.99
N LEU A 48 2.37 -10.91 -16.28
CA LEU A 48 2.94 -12.07 -16.96
C LEU A 48 4.47 -12.01 -16.98
N HIS A 49 5.06 -10.85 -17.27
CA HIS A 49 6.52 -10.68 -17.23
C HIS A 49 7.06 -10.78 -15.80
N GLY A 50 6.34 -10.26 -14.80
CA GLY A 50 6.69 -10.44 -13.40
C GLY A 50 6.63 -11.90 -12.97
N LEU A 51 5.64 -12.66 -13.46
CA LEU A 51 5.49 -14.08 -13.19
C LEU A 51 6.59 -14.89 -13.88
N LEU A 52 6.96 -14.54 -15.12
CA LEU A 52 8.09 -15.15 -15.83
C LEU A 52 9.43 -14.85 -15.12
N PHE A 53 9.62 -13.61 -14.67
CA PHE A 53 10.82 -13.18 -13.95
C PHE A 53 10.95 -13.89 -12.60
N THR A 54 9.85 -14.02 -11.85
CA THR A 54 9.86 -14.76 -10.57
C THR A 54 10.18 -16.23 -10.77
N VAL A 55 9.60 -16.89 -11.78
CA VAL A 55 9.95 -18.29 -12.11
C VAL A 55 11.43 -18.43 -12.50
N LEU A 56 11.96 -17.53 -13.33
CA LEU A 56 13.38 -17.54 -13.70
C LEU A 56 14.29 -17.28 -12.51
N ALA A 57 13.91 -16.36 -11.63
CA ALA A 57 14.64 -16.07 -10.40
C ALA A 57 14.65 -17.29 -9.47
N ASP A 58 13.51 -17.96 -9.29
CA ASP A 58 13.40 -19.14 -8.43
C ASP A 58 14.13 -20.36 -9.00
N MET A 59 14.22 -20.50 -10.33
CA MET A 59 14.94 -21.60 -10.97
C MET A 59 16.46 -21.38 -11.02
N VAL A 60 16.92 -20.14 -11.17
CA VAL A 60 18.34 -19.84 -11.45
C VAL A 60 18.98 -19.03 -10.32
N LEU A 61 18.41 -17.87 -9.97
CA LEU A 61 19.02 -16.95 -9.02
C LEU A 61 18.98 -17.48 -7.59
N TRP A 62 17.84 -18.05 -7.17
CA TRP A 62 17.68 -18.55 -5.80
C TRP A 62 18.58 -19.77 -5.50
N PRO A 63 18.66 -20.80 -6.35
CA PRO A 63 19.54 -21.94 -6.09
C PRO A 63 21.02 -21.57 -6.18
N THR A 64 21.40 -20.67 -7.10
CA THR A 64 22.79 -20.19 -7.21
C THR A 64 23.20 -19.35 -6.00
N LEU A 65 22.32 -18.49 -5.50
CA LEU A 65 22.54 -17.73 -4.27
C LEU A 65 22.66 -18.67 -3.07
N GLN A 66 21.78 -19.67 -2.93
CA GLN A 66 21.85 -20.68 -1.88
C GLN A 66 23.16 -21.47 -1.93
N LEU A 67 23.67 -21.75 -3.13
CA LEU A 67 24.94 -22.43 -3.31
C LEU A 67 26.11 -21.53 -2.89
N LEU A 68 26.10 -20.26 -3.31
CA LEU A 68 27.09 -19.25 -2.92
C LEU A 68 27.12 -19.06 -1.39
N LEU A 69 25.96 -18.96 -0.75
CA LEU A 69 25.81 -18.82 0.70
C LEU A 69 26.45 -19.98 1.49
N ARG A 70 26.57 -21.17 0.88
CA ARG A 70 27.20 -22.35 1.49
C ARG A 70 28.69 -22.49 1.16
N THR A 71 29.23 -21.66 0.27
CA THR A 71 30.67 -21.67 -0.06
C THR A 71 31.48 -20.85 0.96
N PRO A 72 32.77 -21.17 1.15
CA PRO A 72 33.67 -20.36 1.99
C PRO A 72 33.93 -18.95 1.44
N VAL A 73 33.48 -18.66 0.21
CA VAL A 73 33.55 -17.34 -0.41
C VAL A 73 32.56 -16.37 0.22
N TYR A 74 31.42 -16.85 0.72
CA TYR A 74 30.41 -15.98 1.30
C TYR A 74 30.86 -15.24 2.57
N PRO A 75 31.44 -15.91 3.59
CA PRO A 75 32.01 -15.22 4.75
C PRO A 75 33.07 -14.18 4.35
N TRP A 76 33.96 -14.54 3.42
CA TRP A 76 35.00 -13.64 2.92
C TRP A 76 34.41 -12.39 2.22
N LEU A 77 33.37 -12.56 1.40
CA LEU A 77 32.66 -11.44 0.77
C LEU A 77 31.97 -10.54 1.81
N VAL A 78 31.34 -11.12 2.82
CA VAL A 78 30.70 -10.37 3.91
C VAL A 78 31.75 -9.58 4.67
N ASP A 79 32.85 -10.20 5.06
CA ASP A 79 33.94 -9.54 5.80
C ASP A 79 34.55 -8.39 4.98
N PHE A 80 34.78 -8.60 3.68
CA PHE A 80 35.23 -7.55 2.75
C PHE A 80 34.24 -6.39 2.68
N CYS A 81 32.94 -6.67 2.54
CA CYS A 81 31.89 -5.65 2.53
C CYS A 81 31.80 -4.90 3.87
N VAL A 82 32.06 -5.56 5.00
CA VAL A 82 32.04 -4.94 6.33
C VAL A 82 33.28 -4.06 6.55
N GLU A 83 34.46 -4.51 6.12
CA GLU A 83 35.71 -3.75 6.18
C GLU A 83 35.64 -2.48 5.31
N HIS A 84 35.07 -2.61 4.11
CA HIS A 84 34.88 -1.50 3.18
C HIS A 84 33.46 -0.92 3.18
N ARG A 85 32.74 -1.04 4.30
CA ARG A 85 31.31 -0.67 4.39
C ARG A 85 30.98 0.72 3.87
N GLY A 86 31.84 1.72 4.10
CA GLY A 86 31.59 3.09 3.64
C GLY A 86 31.50 3.18 2.12
N TRP A 87 32.45 2.56 1.42
CA TRP A 87 32.49 2.53 -0.04
C TRP A 87 31.37 1.67 -0.63
N PHE A 88 31.10 0.52 -0.02
CA PHE A 88 30.02 -0.36 -0.45
C PHE A 88 28.65 0.32 -0.29
N LEU A 89 28.40 0.99 0.84
CA LEU A 89 27.18 1.76 1.07
C LEU A 89 27.07 2.90 0.05
N ALA A 90 28.12 3.70 -0.13
CA ALA A 90 28.09 4.87 -1.01
C ALA A 90 27.88 4.53 -2.49
N PHE A 91 28.54 3.48 -3.00
CA PHE A 91 28.52 3.17 -4.43
C PHE A 91 27.56 2.06 -4.84
N THR A 92 27.09 1.24 -3.90
CA THR A 92 26.17 0.14 -4.20
C THR A 92 24.82 0.36 -3.52
N MET A 93 24.82 0.46 -2.19
CA MET A 93 23.55 0.43 -1.45
C MET A 93 22.73 1.72 -1.61
N VAL A 94 23.36 2.90 -1.56
CA VAL A 94 22.69 4.19 -1.72
C VAL A 94 22.12 4.36 -3.14
N PRO A 95 22.87 4.13 -4.24
CA PRO A 95 22.31 4.20 -5.59
C PRO A 95 21.20 3.18 -5.83
N LEU A 96 21.34 1.96 -5.30
CA LEU A 96 20.31 0.92 -5.42
C LEU A 96 19.04 1.31 -4.66
N SER A 97 19.16 1.84 -3.44
CA SER A 97 18.03 2.36 -2.66
C SER A 97 17.33 3.49 -3.40
N PHE A 98 18.09 4.46 -3.94
CA PHE A 98 17.53 5.55 -4.72
C PHE A 98 16.79 5.05 -5.98
N ALA A 99 17.37 4.10 -6.72
CA ALA A 99 16.72 3.51 -7.88
C ALA A 99 15.41 2.79 -7.51
N HIS A 100 15.41 2.04 -6.40
CA HIS A 100 14.22 1.39 -5.87
C HIS A 100 13.14 2.40 -5.44
N GLU A 101 13.54 3.51 -4.84
CA GLU A 101 12.63 4.59 -4.45
C GLU A 101 12.00 5.27 -5.69
N GLN A 102 12.80 5.59 -6.71
CA GLN A 102 12.27 6.17 -7.96
C GLN A 102 11.31 5.21 -8.66
N TYR A 103 11.66 3.92 -8.74
CA TYR A 103 10.76 2.90 -9.26
C TYR A 103 9.45 2.83 -8.47
N SER A 104 9.52 2.77 -7.15
CA SER A 104 8.36 2.71 -6.27
C SER A 104 7.50 3.96 -6.40
N ARG A 105 8.10 5.15 -6.53
CA ARG A 105 7.40 6.42 -6.75
C ARG A 105 6.65 6.42 -8.07
N VAL A 106 7.30 6.01 -9.17
CA VAL A 106 6.66 5.93 -10.50
C VAL A 106 5.54 4.89 -10.50
N ARG A 107 5.79 3.70 -9.95
CA ARG A 107 4.78 2.64 -9.81
C ARG A 107 3.58 3.12 -9.00
N ASN A 108 3.81 3.74 -7.85
CA ASN A 108 2.73 4.22 -6.97
C ASN A 108 2.00 5.43 -7.59
N TRP A 109 2.68 6.27 -8.37
CA TRP A 109 2.04 7.32 -9.16
C TRP A 109 1.15 6.73 -10.24
N TYR A 110 1.66 5.76 -11.01
CA TYR A 110 0.88 5.05 -12.03
C TYR A 110 -0.33 4.35 -11.40
N TYR A 111 -0.12 3.63 -10.30
CA TYR A 111 -1.19 2.97 -9.58
C TYR A 111 -2.23 3.99 -9.12
N ARG A 112 -1.82 5.15 -8.58
CA ARG A 112 -2.77 6.22 -8.20
C ARG A 112 -3.50 6.86 -9.38
N ALA A 113 -2.80 7.11 -10.48
CA ALA A 113 -3.37 7.78 -11.64
C ALA A 113 -4.36 6.89 -12.41
N PHE A 114 -4.11 5.57 -12.45
CA PHE A 114 -4.84 4.66 -13.34
C PHE A 114 -5.57 3.51 -12.63
N LEU A 115 -5.19 3.15 -11.40
CA LEU A 115 -5.69 1.97 -10.68
C LEU A 115 -6.31 2.26 -9.31
N ALA A 116 -5.95 3.37 -8.68
CA ALA A 116 -6.53 3.81 -7.42
C ALA A 116 -7.97 4.17 -7.70
N THR A 117 -8.83 3.29 -7.21
CA THR A 117 -10.24 3.36 -7.45
C THR A 117 -10.91 3.37 -6.08
N PRO A 118 -11.05 4.55 -5.44
CA PRO A 118 -11.62 4.66 -4.10
C PRO A 118 -13.01 4.02 -4.00
N HIS A 119 -13.78 3.98 -5.10
CA HIS A 119 -15.09 3.35 -5.14
C HIS A 119 -15.05 1.81 -5.03
N LEU A 120 -13.89 1.17 -5.29
CA LEU A 120 -13.70 -0.28 -5.11
C LEU A 120 -13.33 -0.65 -3.67
N HIS A 121 -13.16 0.32 -2.76
CA HIS A 121 -12.86 0.08 -1.35
C HIS A 121 -13.80 -0.98 -0.75
N ASN A 122 -15.11 -0.79 -0.89
CA ASN A 122 -16.12 -1.72 -0.38
C ASN A 122 -15.99 -3.14 -0.97
N ALA A 123 -15.63 -3.26 -2.25
CA ALA A 123 -15.43 -4.56 -2.88
C ALA A 123 -14.19 -5.27 -2.32
N ARG A 124 -13.09 -4.52 -2.09
CA ARG A 124 -11.86 -5.04 -1.49
C ARG A 124 -12.05 -5.43 -0.03
N VAL A 125 -12.81 -4.66 0.75
CA VAL A 125 -13.18 -5.02 2.13
C VAL A 125 -14.02 -6.30 2.15
N ARG A 126 -14.99 -6.45 1.24
CA ARG A 126 -15.76 -7.70 1.11
C ARG A 126 -14.89 -8.90 0.77
N GLU A 127 -13.84 -8.70 -0.03
CA GLU A 127 -12.88 -9.74 -0.35
C GLU A 127 -12.08 -10.18 0.88
N VAL A 128 -11.69 -9.25 1.75
CA VAL A 128 -11.09 -9.58 3.06
C VAL A 128 -12.09 -10.35 3.92
N GLN A 129 -13.34 -9.91 4.02
CA GLN A 129 -14.39 -10.64 4.76
C GLN A 129 -14.60 -12.05 4.20
N ARG A 130 -14.58 -12.22 2.87
CA ARG A 130 -14.71 -13.52 2.20
C ARG A 130 -13.57 -14.46 2.59
N GLN A 131 -12.32 -13.98 2.58
CA GLN A 131 -11.15 -14.75 3.00
C GLN A 131 -11.26 -15.21 4.46
N VAL A 132 -11.65 -14.31 5.38
CA VAL A 132 -11.82 -14.66 6.80
C VAL A 132 -12.96 -15.66 7.01
N ARG A 133 -14.08 -15.52 6.30
CA ARG A 133 -15.19 -16.49 6.33
C ARG A 133 -14.77 -17.85 5.78
N ALA A 134 -14.00 -17.89 4.70
CA ALA A 134 -13.47 -19.13 4.13
C ALA A 134 -12.55 -19.85 5.14
N TRP A 135 -11.67 -19.09 5.82
CA TRP A 135 -10.83 -19.62 6.89
C TRP A 135 -11.64 -20.18 8.08
N ASN A 136 -12.72 -19.49 8.47
CA ASN A 136 -13.66 -19.99 9.50
C ASN A 136 -14.33 -21.30 9.08
N LEU A 137 -14.85 -21.36 7.84
CA LEU A 137 -15.48 -22.55 7.29
C LEU A 137 -14.50 -23.73 7.17
N ALA A 138 -13.22 -23.46 6.92
CA ALA A 138 -12.16 -24.46 6.90
C ALA A 138 -11.79 -25.01 8.30
N GLY A 139 -12.44 -24.54 9.37
CA GLY A 139 -12.27 -25.02 10.73
C GLY A 139 -11.09 -24.42 11.48
N ARG A 140 -10.56 -23.25 11.05
CA ARG A 140 -9.49 -22.50 11.74
C ARG A 140 -8.23 -23.34 12.05
N LYS A 141 -7.83 -24.18 11.10
CA LYS A 141 -6.70 -25.14 11.26
C LYS A 141 -5.37 -24.47 11.64
N ARG A 142 -5.16 -23.24 11.17
CA ARG A 142 -3.96 -22.43 11.43
C ARG A 142 -4.38 -21.04 11.89
N PRO A 143 -3.60 -20.36 12.74
CA PRO A 143 -3.83 -18.95 13.06
C PRO A 143 -3.75 -18.10 11.78
N MET A 144 -4.48 -16.99 11.72
CA MET A 144 -4.46 -16.08 10.57
C MET A 144 -3.49 -14.91 10.79
N VAL A 145 -2.90 -14.42 9.71
CA VAL A 145 -2.03 -13.24 9.69
C VAL A 145 -2.28 -12.43 8.41
N THR A 146 -1.90 -11.15 8.38
CA THR A 146 -1.92 -10.38 7.14
C THR A 146 -0.85 -10.92 6.17
N ALA A 147 -1.18 -11.02 4.89
CA ALA A 147 -0.27 -11.46 3.82
C ALA A 147 0.80 -10.41 3.45
N ARG A 148 1.07 -9.43 4.33
CA ARG A 148 2.11 -8.42 4.10
C ARG A 148 3.48 -9.09 4.19
N ALA A 149 4.27 -8.95 3.15
CA ALA A 149 5.58 -9.60 3.05
C ALA A 149 6.54 -9.14 4.18
N PRO A 150 7.36 -10.04 4.76
CA PRO A 150 8.26 -9.70 5.86
C PRO A 150 9.27 -8.60 5.56
N TRP A 151 9.80 -8.54 4.34
CA TRP A 151 10.76 -7.51 3.93
C TRP A 151 10.17 -6.09 3.86
N LEU A 152 8.83 -5.97 3.90
CA LEU A 152 8.11 -4.69 4.00
C LEU A 152 7.79 -4.30 5.45
N ALA A 153 8.11 -5.16 6.41
CA ALA A 153 7.95 -4.86 7.83
C ALA A 153 9.18 -4.08 8.30
N VAL A 154 8.95 -2.97 9.01
CA VAL A 154 10.03 -2.23 9.67
C VAL A 154 10.37 -2.92 10.98
N SER A 155 11.02 -4.07 10.87
CA SER A 155 11.43 -4.89 12.01
C SER A 155 12.78 -5.56 11.76
N VAL A 156 13.58 -5.63 12.80
CA VAL A 156 14.84 -6.40 12.82
C VAL A 156 14.62 -7.90 12.99
N ARG A 157 13.40 -8.32 13.34
CA ARG A 157 13.07 -9.72 13.59
C ARG A 157 12.69 -10.42 12.30
N VAL A 158 13.25 -11.62 12.08
CA VAL A 158 12.80 -12.52 11.02
C VAL A 158 11.40 -13.03 11.36
N GLU A 159 10.40 -12.70 10.53
CA GLU A 159 9.00 -13.04 10.74
C GLU A 159 8.62 -14.48 10.34
N SER A 160 9.45 -15.48 10.70
CA SER A 160 9.24 -16.89 10.33
C SER A 160 7.91 -17.50 10.84
N TYR A 161 7.26 -16.85 11.80
CA TYR A 161 5.95 -17.30 12.30
C TYR A 161 4.87 -17.30 11.20
N LYS A 162 4.98 -16.42 10.19
CA LYS A 162 4.02 -16.30 9.09
C LYS A 162 3.92 -17.54 8.21
N ASP A 163 4.95 -18.38 8.18
CA ASP A 163 4.99 -19.61 7.38
C ASP A 163 3.99 -20.67 7.89
N SER A 164 3.68 -20.60 9.18
CA SER A 164 2.73 -21.50 9.86
C SER A 164 1.29 -20.96 9.90
N CYS A 165 1.05 -19.76 9.38
CA CYS A 165 -0.23 -19.05 9.46
C CYS A 165 -0.98 -19.06 8.12
N GLU A 166 -2.31 -18.90 8.18
CA GLU A 166 -3.13 -18.58 7.01
C GLU A 166 -2.94 -17.09 6.67
N GLN A 167 -2.57 -16.78 5.42
CA GLN A 167 -2.27 -15.42 5.01
C GLN A 167 -3.49 -14.75 4.36
N ILE A 168 -4.03 -13.74 5.04
CA ILE A 168 -5.16 -12.94 4.56
C ILE A 168 -4.64 -11.72 3.80
N ARG A 169 -4.97 -11.63 2.52
CA ARG A 169 -4.55 -10.55 1.64
C ARG A 169 -5.41 -9.31 1.87
N VAL A 170 -4.75 -8.20 2.24
CA VAL A 170 -5.37 -6.91 2.58
C VAL A 170 -4.81 -5.82 1.65
N ASP A 171 -5.21 -5.80 0.38
CA ASP A 171 -4.68 -4.86 -0.62
C ASP A 171 -5.43 -3.51 -0.59
N LEU A 172 -5.27 -2.78 0.52
CA LEU A 172 -5.97 -1.52 0.80
C LEU A 172 -4.95 -0.40 1.05
N GLN A 173 -4.62 0.40 0.03
CA GLN A 173 -3.52 1.39 -0.01
C GLN A 173 -3.95 2.79 -0.51
N ASN A 174 -5.24 3.10 -0.52
CA ASN A 174 -5.77 4.35 -1.05
C ASN A 174 -6.18 5.35 0.04
N ILE A 175 -5.93 6.63 -0.21
CA ILE A 175 -6.58 7.74 0.49
C ILE A 175 -7.97 7.90 -0.15
N LEU A 176 -9.03 7.84 0.66
CA LEU A 176 -10.41 7.78 0.18
C LEU A 176 -11.06 9.16 0.12
N GLU A 177 -10.82 9.99 1.13
CA GLU A 177 -11.47 11.28 1.27
C GLU A 177 -10.65 12.20 2.18
N VAL A 178 -10.54 13.47 1.84
CA VAL A 178 -10.03 14.53 2.70
C VAL A 178 -11.16 15.54 2.92
N ASN A 179 -11.61 15.68 4.16
CA ASN A 179 -12.67 16.60 4.53
C ASN A 179 -12.06 17.83 5.22
N THR A 180 -11.99 18.94 4.49
CA THR A 180 -11.38 20.21 4.93
C THR A 180 -12.25 20.99 5.91
N GLU A 181 -13.56 20.73 5.96
CA GLU A 181 -14.47 21.37 6.92
C GLU A 181 -14.34 20.73 8.30
N ARG A 182 -14.29 19.39 8.34
CA ARG A 182 -14.17 18.60 9.57
C ARG A 182 -12.73 18.34 9.98
N MET A 183 -11.75 18.72 9.15
CA MET A 183 -10.33 18.46 9.38
C MET A 183 -10.00 16.97 9.57
N THR A 184 -10.58 16.11 8.74
CA THR A 184 -10.39 14.65 8.83
C THR A 184 -9.94 14.06 7.50
N VAL A 185 -9.13 13.00 7.56
CA VAL A 185 -8.73 12.20 6.40
C VAL A 185 -9.21 10.77 6.58
N ARG A 186 -9.92 10.24 5.58
CA ARG A 186 -10.30 8.82 5.50
C ARG A 186 -9.34 8.11 4.57
N CYS A 187 -8.66 7.09 5.07
CA CYS A 187 -7.67 6.33 4.31
C CYS A 187 -7.75 4.83 4.64
N GLU A 188 -7.20 4.03 3.74
CA GLU A 188 -7.06 2.59 3.88
C GLU A 188 -5.86 2.21 4.78
N PRO A 189 -5.87 1.01 5.41
CA PRO A 189 -4.88 0.67 6.44
C PRO A 189 -3.43 0.56 5.95
N LEU A 190 -3.18 0.22 4.69
CA LEU A 190 -1.82 0.16 4.14
C LEU A 190 -1.40 1.44 3.43
N VAL A 191 -2.11 2.55 3.65
CA VAL A 191 -1.57 3.86 3.28
C VAL A 191 -0.36 4.16 4.16
N ASN A 192 0.75 4.51 3.53
CA ASN A 192 2.00 4.87 4.17
C ASN A 192 2.02 6.35 4.58
N MET A 193 2.80 6.72 5.59
CA MET A 193 2.90 8.08 6.10
C MET A 193 3.40 9.06 5.05
N GLY A 194 4.40 8.67 4.25
CA GLY A 194 4.86 9.49 3.12
C GLY A 194 3.76 9.75 2.10
N GLN A 195 2.86 8.79 1.85
CA GLN A 195 1.73 8.99 0.94
C GLN A 195 0.73 10.03 1.48
N ILE A 196 0.44 10.00 2.78
CA ILE A 196 -0.46 10.98 3.41
C ILE A 196 0.19 12.36 3.40
N THR A 197 1.44 12.47 3.82
CA THR A 197 2.19 13.73 3.85
C THR A 197 2.26 14.38 2.48
N HIS A 198 2.67 13.65 1.45
CA HIS A 198 2.69 14.16 0.08
C HIS A 198 1.31 14.50 -0.47
N HIS A 199 0.25 13.86 0.02
CA HIS A 199 -1.12 14.19 -0.40
C HIS A 199 -1.61 15.47 0.29
N LEU A 200 -1.37 15.64 1.59
CA LEU A 200 -1.88 16.74 2.41
C LEU A 200 -1.09 18.05 2.25
N ILE A 201 0.24 18.00 2.10
CA ILE A 201 1.11 19.20 2.01
C ILE A 201 0.67 20.17 0.90
N PRO A 202 0.40 19.73 -0.36
CA PRO A 202 -0.05 20.63 -1.41
C PRO A 202 -1.38 21.32 -1.13
N MET A 203 -2.19 20.77 -0.22
CA MET A 203 -3.47 21.35 0.23
C MET A 203 -3.30 22.27 1.45
N GLY A 204 -2.09 22.40 2.00
CA GLY A 204 -1.80 23.22 3.18
C GLY A 204 -2.15 22.54 4.50
N TYR A 205 -2.28 21.21 4.53
CA TYR A 205 -2.66 20.44 5.71
C TYR A 205 -1.56 19.46 6.14
N SER A 206 -1.59 19.09 7.42
CA SER A 206 -0.78 18.02 8.00
C SER A 206 -1.60 17.24 9.02
N LEU A 207 -1.20 16.00 9.32
CA LEU A 207 -1.74 15.25 10.46
C LEU A 207 -1.35 15.96 11.77
N ALA A 208 -2.19 15.83 12.80
CA ALA A 208 -1.89 16.35 14.14
C ALA A 208 -0.67 15.64 14.76
N VAL A 209 -0.61 14.32 14.60
CA VAL A 209 0.57 13.50 14.91
C VAL A 209 1.13 12.99 13.58
N MET A 210 2.13 13.71 13.08
CA MET A 210 2.89 13.31 11.89
C MET A 210 4.00 12.37 12.34
N ILE A 211 4.22 11.24 11.64
CA ILE A 211 5.30 10.30 11.92
C ILE A 211 6.44 10.53 10.92
N GLU A 212 7.70 10.47 11.38
CA GLU A 212 8.87 10.79 10.55
C GLU A 212 9.12 9.75 9.44
N MET A 213 8.89 8.47 9.74
CA MET A 213 9.26 7.38 8.83
C MET A 213 8.17 7.09 7.79
N ASP A 214 8.47 7.41 6.54
CA ASP A 214 7.53 7.37 5.41
C ASP A 214 6.91 5.98 5.16
N ASP A 215 7.67 4.90 5.37
CA ASP A 215 7.24 3.53 5.06
C ASP A 215 6.29 2.92 6.11
N LEU A 216 6.04 3.63 7.21
CA LEU A 216 5.07 3.18 8.21
C LEU A 216 3.64 3.38 7.71
N THR A 217 2.83 2.33 7.85
CA THR A 217 1.43 2.33 7.46
C THR A 217 0.53 2.84 8.57
N VAL A 218 -0.55 3.56 8.23
CA VAL A 218 -1.58 4.02 9.18
C VAL A 218 -2.14 2.87 10.02
N GLY A 219 -2.49 1.74 9.40
CA GLY A 219 -3.05 0.60 10.13
C GLY A 219 -2.06 -0.03 11.11
N GLY A 220 -0.77 -0.07 10.73
CA GLY A 220 0.30 -0.52 11.63
C GLY A 220 0.47 0.41 12.83
N LEU A 221 0.44 1.72 12.59
CA LEU A 221 0.57 2.75 13.63
C LEU A 221 -0.65 2.79 14.56
N LEU A 222 -1.86 2.65 14.02
CA LEU A 222 -3.08 2.53 14.82
C LEU A 222 -3.04 1.33 15.79
N MET A 223 -2.51 0.19 15.33
CA MET A 223 -2.36 -1.01 16.15
C MET A 223 -1.11 -0.99 17.04
N GLY A 224 -0.19 -0.05 16.79
CA GLY A 224 1.12 0.06 17.45
C GLY A 224 1.32 1.36 18.22
N VAL A 225 0.24 2.08 18.58
CA VAL A 225 0.21 3.39 19.26
C VAL A 225 0.59 4.56 18.35
N GLY A 226 1.79 4.52 17.75
CA GLY A 226 2.33 5.59 16.91
C GLY A 226 2.63 6.86 17.71
N VAL A 227 3.91 7.10 18.00
CA VAL A 227 4.39 8.23 18.80
C VAL A 227 5.36 9.05 17.97
N GLU A 228 5.24 10.37 18.01
CA GLU A 228 6.20 11.29 17.40
C GLU A 228 6.28 12.60 18.19
N VAL A 229 7.10 13.54 17.72
CA VAL A 229 7.39 14.83 18.32
C VAL A 229 6.13 15.58 18.78
N SER A 230 5.05 15.63 17.99
CA SER A 230 3.83 16.36 18.37
C SER A 230 2.91 15.60 19.33
N SER A 231 3.26 14.37 19.71
CA SER A 231 2.43 13.56 20.61
C SER A 231 2.29 14.13 22.01
N HIS A 232 3.24 14.95 22.49
CA HIS A 232 3.09 15.65 23.76
C HIS A 232 1.96 16.69 23.75
N MET A 233 1.54 17.17 22.58
CA MET A 233 0.45 18.14 22.40
C MET A 233 -0.87 17.48 22.04
N HIS A 234 -0.83 16.43 21.22
CA HIS A 234 -2.01 15.83 20.60
C HIS A 234 -2.29 14.38 21.03
N GLY A 235 -1.47 13.81 21.93
CA GLY A 235 -1.54 12.41 22.30
C GLY A 235 -0.90 11.48 21.27
N PHE A 236 -1.19 10.19 21.35
CA PHE A 236 -0.70 9.21 20.40
C PHE A 236 -1.49 9.27 19.09
N LEU A 237 -0.90 8.80 17.98
CA LEU A 237 -1.60 8.76 16.69
C LEU A 237 -2.92 7.99 16.81
N SER A 238 -2.94 6.88 17.54
CA SER A 238 -4.16 6.11 17.81
C SER A 238 -5.26 6.92 18.51
N GLU A 239 -4.91 7.93 19.31
CA GLU A 239 -5.87 8.79 20.03
C GLU A 239 -6.42 9.91 19.15
N THR A 240 -5.74 10.22 18.04
CA THR A 240 -6.22 11.19 17.03
C THR A 240 -7.24 10.60 16.05
N VAL A 241 -7.42 9.27 16.05
CA VAL A 241 -8.31 8.57 15.11
C VAL A 241 -9.76 8.66 15.57
N HIS A 242 -10.60 9.33 14.78
CA HIS A 242 -12.03 9.48 15.08
C HIS A 242 -12.87 8.22 14.90
N ALA A 243 -12.49 7.35 13.96
CA ALA A 243 -13.19 6.10 13.70
C ALA A 243 -12.31 5.15 12.90
N CYS A 244 -12.50 3.85 13.10
CA CYS A 244 -11.86 2.81 12.30
C CYS A 244 -12.87 1.72 11.92
N GLU A 245 -12.60 1.05 10.80
CA GLU A 245 -13.37 -0.09 10.32
C GLU A 245 -12.51 -1.35 10.44
N VAL A 246 -13.03 -2.36 11.15
CA VAL A 246 -12.29 -3.57 11.50
C VAL A 246 -13.07 -4.79 11.05
N VAL A 247 -12.40 -5.69 10.32
CA VAL A 247 -12.94 -7.02 10.02
C VAL A 247 -12.58 -7.95 11.19
N LEU A 248 -13.59 -8.43 11.91
CA LEU A 248 -13.42 -9.31 13.05
C LEU A 248 -13.11 -10.75 12.61
N GLY A 249 -12.69 -11.60 13.55
CA GLY A 249 -12.34 -13.00 13.29
C GLY A 249 -13.51 -13.87 12.82
N ASP A 250 -14.76 -13.43 12.95
CA ASP A 250 -15.95 -14.07 12.38
C ASP A 250 -16.23 -13.62 10.92
N GLY A 251 -15.51 -12.62 10.42
CA GLY A 251 -15.70 -12.01 9.11
C GLY A 251 -16.79 -10.93 9.06
N SER A 252 -17.30 -10.49 10.21
CA SER A 252 -18.14 -9.28 10.31
C SER A 252 -17.27 -8.02 10.16
N LEU A 253 -17.85 -6.96 9.58
CA LEU A 253 -17.22 -5.65 9.50
C LEU A 253 -17.87 -4.77 10.58
N VAL A 254 -17.07 -4.25 11.50
CA VAL A 254 -17.53 -3.33 12.53
C VAL A 254 -16.86 -1.98 12.35
N ARG A 255 -17.61 -0.92 12.67
CA ARG A 255 -17.09 0.45 12.75
C ARG A 255 -17.04 0.84 14.22
N CYS A 256 -15.87 1.25 14.67
CA CYS A 256 -15.64 1.77 16.03
C CYS A 256 -15.32 3.27 15.93
N SER A 257 -15.76 4.05 16.92
CA SER A 257 -15.53 5.50 17.03
C SER A 257 -15.49 5.91 18.49
#